data_AF-A0A972A663-F1
#
_entry.id   AF-A0A972A663-F1
#
_cell.length_a   1.000
_cell.length_b   1.000
_cell.length_c   1.000
_cell.angle_alpha   90.00
_cell.angle_beta   90.00
_cell.angle_gamma   90.00
#
_symmetry.space_group_name_H-M   'P 1'
#
loop_
_entity.id
_entity.type
_entity.pdbx_description
1 polymer ?
#
loop_
_entity_poly.entity_id
_entity_poly.type
_entity_poly.pdbx_seq_one_letter_code
_entity_poly.pdbx_strand_id
1 'polypeptide(L)'
;MAVKDEIPVCVAYEIDGNTTVTFPVTSLPEAAELADKIFSGWKYDISRIRKYSDLSSDARRHVAFIEEVVGIPVRMISNGF
;
A
#
# COMPACT_ATOMS: atom_id res chain seq x y z
N MET A 1 16.70 -8.13 0.09
CA MET A 1 15.27 -8.49 -0.04
C MET A 1 14.54 -8.02 1.20
N ALA A 2 13.55 -7.14 1.07
CA ALA A 2 12.67 -6.81 2.18
C ALA A 2 11.64 -7.94 2.30
N VAL A 3 11.93 -8.89 3.19
CA VAL A 3 11.00 -9.95 3.59
C VAL A 3 10.26 -9.40 4.80
N LYS A 4 9.05 -8.90 4.61
CA LYS A 4 8.22 -8.39 5.70
C LYS A 4 7.04 -9.35 5.89
N ASP A 5 6.78 -9.77 7.13
CA ASP A 5 5.61 -10.59 7.46
C ASP A 5 4.30 -9.83 7.23
N GLU A 6 4.35 -8.53 7.51
CA GLU A 6 3.20 -7.64 7.46
C GLU A 6 3.55 -6.33 6.77
N ILE A 7 2.63 -5.86 5.94
CA ILE A 7 2.72 -4.60 5.22
C ILE A 7 1.58 -3.71 5.74
N PRO A 8 1.85 -2.80 6.70
CA PRO A 8 0.87 -1.80 7.10
C PRO A 8 0.70 -0.78 5.98
N VAL A 9 -0.54 -0.40 5.72
CA VAL A 9 -0.93 0.60 4.74
C VAL A 9 -1.71 1.69 5.44
N CYS A 10 -1.23 2.93 5.33
CA CYS A 10 -1.94 4.13 5.78
C CYS A 10 -3.10 4.43 4.82
N VAL A 11 -4.30 4.57 5.37
CA VAL A 11 -5.52 4.83 4.59
C VAL A 11 -6.24 6.09 5.06
N ALA A 12 -5.84 6.64 6.21
CA ALA A 12 -6.43 7.83 6.79
C ALA A 12 -5.40 8.54 7.71
N TYR A 13 -5.71 9.79 8.03
CA TYR A 13 -4.97 10.64 8.94
C TYR A 13 -5.90 11.08 10.07
N GLU A 14 -5.36 11.20 11.28
CA GLU A 14 -6.04 11.84 12.40
C GLU A 14 -5.43 13.23 12.65
N ILE A 15 -6.29 14.25 12.69
CA ILE A 15 -5.90 15.65 12.87
C ILE A 15 -6.90 16.27 13.85
N ASP A 16 -6.42 16.73 15.00
CA ASP A 16 -7.26 17.33 16.06
C ASP A 16 -8.47 16.46 16.44
N GLY A 17 -8.29 15.13 16.50
CA GLY A 17 -9.35 14.16 16.80
C GLY A 17 -10.34 13.91 15.66
N ASN A 18 -10.10 14.46 14.46
CA ASN A 18 -10.90 14.22 13.26
C ASN A 18 -10.15 13.35 12.26
N THR A 19 -10.84 12.34 11.73
CA THR A 19 -10.30 11.46 10.68
C THR A 19 -10.51 12.07 9.30
N THR A 20 -9.46 12.09 8.48
CA THR A 20 -9.52 12.48 7.06
C THR A 20 -8.81 11.47 6.17
N VAL A 21 -9.36 11.23 4.97
CA VAL A 21 -8.71 10.43 3.92
C VAL A 21 -8.01 11.29 2.87
N THR A 22 -8.09 12.62 3.02
CA THR A 22 -7.38 13.58 2.18
C THR A 22 -6.04 13.89 2.82
N PHE A 23 -4.97 13.84 2.03
CA PHE A 23 -3.62 14.15 2.49
C PHE A 23 -3.59 15.54 3.14
N PRO A 24 -3.09 15.68 4.38
CA PRO A 24 -3.02 16.96 5.06
C PRO A 24 -2.06 17.92 4.36
N VAL A 25 -2.39 19.21 4.37
CA VAL A 25 -1.45 20.24 3.90
C VAL A 25 -0.24 20.31 4.84
N THR A 26 0.93 20.65 4.29
CA THR A 26 2.25 20.63 4.95
C THR A 26 2.37 21.45 6.23
N SER A 27 1.41 22.34 6.53
CA SER A 27 1.37 23.13 7.75
C SER A 27 0.75 22.43 8.96
N LEU A 28 0.39 21.14 8.85
CA LEU A 28 -0.16 20.33 9.94
C LEU A 28 0.90 19.35 10.46
N PRO A 29 1.83 19.79 11.34
CA PRO A 29 2.97 18.99 11.78
C PRO A 29 2.61 17.80 12.69
N GLU A 30 1.37 17.73 13.22
CA GLU A 30 0.94 16.70 14.19
C GLU A 30 -0.07 15.68 13.62
N ALA A 31 -0.28 15.65 12.30
CA ALA A 31 -1.15 14.64 11.71
C ALA A 31 -0.59 13.23 11.98
N ALA A 32 -1.30 12.44 12.79
CA ALA A 32 -0.94 11.05 13.03
C ALA A 32 -1.44 10.20 11.86
N GLU A 33 -0.55 9.41 11.24
CA GLU A 33 -0.95 8.42 10.24
C GLU A 33 -1.72 7.30 10.94
N LEU A 34 -2.98 7.12 10.54
CA LEU A 34 -3.80 6.02 11.03
C LEU A 34 -3.66 4.86 10.03
N ALA A 35 -2.80 3.91 10.36
CA ALA A 35 -2.56 2.71 9.58
C ALA A 35 -3.65 1.66 9.86
N ASP A 36 -4.76 1.70 9.12
CA ASP A 36 -5.91 0.81 9.39
C ASP A 36 -6.01 -0.42 8.48
N LYS A 37 -5.00 -0.73 7.65
CA LYS A 37 -4.97 -2.00 6.92
C LYS A 37 -3.61 -2.68 6.93
N ILE A 38 -3.61 -3.91 7.43
CA ILE A 38 -2.42 -4.78 7.46
C ILE A 38 -2.61 -5.86 6.40
N PHE A 39 -1.66 -5.95 5.47
CA PHE A 39 -1.57 -7.03 4.50
C PHE A 39 -0.51 -8.03 4.92
N SER A 40 -0.76 -9.31 4.65
CA SER A 40 0.31 -10.30 4.67
C SER A 40 1.35 -9.92 3.63
N GLY A 41 2.60 -9.78 4.04
CA GLY A 41 3.69 -9.61 3.11
C GLY A 41 4.06 -10.93 2.42
N TRP A 42 4.87 -10.85 1.38
CA TRP A 42 5.31 -12.00 0.61
C TRP A 42 6.78 -12.32 0.89
N LYS A 43 7.07 -13.58 1.24
CA LYS A 43 8.43 -14.07 1.52
C LYS A 43 9.15 -14.66 0.30
N TYR A 44 8.76 -14.24 -0.90
CA TYR A 44 9.30 -14.74 -2.16
C TYR A 44 9.83 -13.58 -3.02
N ASP A 45 10.88 -13.84 -3.79
CA ASP A 45 11.51 -12.85 -4.66
C ASP A 45 10.68 -12.59 -5.91
N ILE A 46 10.12 -11.38 -6.02
CA ILE A 46 9.32 -10.97 -7.18
C ILE A 46 10.14 -10.26 -8.27
N SER A 47 11.44 -10.03 -8.08
CA SER A 47 12.27 -9.18 -8.98
C SER A 47 12.34 -9.67 -10.44
N ARG A 48 12.18 -10.99 -10.65
CA ARG A 48 12.22 -11.62 -11.98
C ARG A 48 10.86 -11.76 -12.66
N ILE A 49 9.77 -11.43 -11.96
CA ILE A 49 8.41 -11.54 -12.50
C ILE A 49 8.22 -10.47 -13.59
N ARG A 50 7.59 -10.87 -14.71
CA ARG A 50 7.26 -9.96 -15.83
C ARG A 50 5.78 -9.97 -16.19
N LYS A 51 4.99 -10.88 -15.61
CA LYS A 51 3.55 -10.97 -15.80
C LYS A 51 2.84 -10.85 -14.46
N TYR A 52 1.76 -10.09 -14.43
CA TYR A 52 0.92 -9.95 -13.24
C TYR A 52 0.37 -11.29 -12.73
N SER A 53 0.09 -12.23 -13.64
CA SER A 53 -0.36 -13.59 -13.32
C SER A 53 0.62 -14.39 -12.47
N ASP A 54 1.91 -14.04 -12.51
CA ASP A 54 2.97 -14.79 -11.85
C ASP A 54 3.26 -14.25 -10.43
N LEU A 55 2.62 -13.13 -10.06
CA LEU A 55 2.62 -12.62 -8.69
C LEU A 55 1.86 -13.56 -7.75
N SER A 56 2.28 -13.61 -6.49
CA SER A 56 1.54 -14.31 -5.44
C SER A 56 0.15 -13.72 -5.23
N SER A 57 -0.75 -14.50 -4.62
CA SER A 57 -2.07 -14.01 -4.19
C SER A 57 -1.97 -12.76 -3.32
N ASP A 58 -0.97 -12.73 -2.43
CA ASP A 58 -0.82 -11.65 -1.44
C ASP A 58 -0.36 -10.35 -2.11
N ALA A 59 0.60 -10.44 -3.03
CA ALA A 59 1.05 -9.29 -3.82
C ALA A 59 -0.08 -8.75 -4.72
N ARG A 60 -0.84 -9.64 -5.37
CA ARG A 60 -2.01 -9.22 -6.18
C ARG A 60 -3.11 -8.59 -5.34
N ARG A 61 -3.37 -9.13 -4.14
CA ARG A 61 -4.36 -8.57 -3.21
C ARG A 61 -3.96 -7.17 -2.74
N HIS A 62 -2.67 -6.94 -2.52
CA HIS A 62 -2.14 -5.63 -2.20
C HIS A 62 -2.34 -4.64 -3.36
N VAL A 63 -2.05 -5.04 -4.60
CA VAL A 63 -2.31 -4.21 -5.78
C VAL A 63 -3.79 -3.90 -5.97
N ALA A 64 -4.65 -4.92 -5.87
CA ALA A 64 -6.10 -4.76 -6.01
C ALA A 64 -6.66 -3.78 -4.96
N PHE A 65 -6.10 -3.79 -3.75
CA PHE A 65 -6.48 -2.82 -2.73
C PHE A 65 -6.08 -1.38 -3.09
N ILE A 66 -4.89 -1.18 -3.67
CA ILE A 66 -4.47 0.14 -4.14
C ILE A 66 -5.44 0.64 -5.22
N GLU A 67 -5.83 -0.22 -6.16
CA GLU A 67 -6.82 0.13 -7.19
C GLU A 67 -8.18 0.52 -6.59
N GLU A 68 -8.63 -0.20 -5.56
CA GLU A 68 -9.89 0.08 -4.84
C GLU A 68 -9.85 1.46 -4.15
N VAL A 69 -8.78 1.77 -3.43
CA VAL A 69 -8.65 3.03 -2.67
C VAL A 69 -8.48 4.24 -3.60
N VAL A 70 -7.67 4.10 -4.65
CA VAL A 70 -7.42 5.20 -5.60
C VAL A 70 -8.57 5.34 -6.61
N GLY A 71 -9.36 4.28 -6.82
CA GLY A 71 -10.49 4.27 -7.75
C GLY A 71 -10.08 4.19 -9.23
N ILE A 72 -8.83 3.86 -9.53
CA ILE A 72 -8.29 3.73 -10.89
C ILE A 72 -7.43 2.47 -11.03
N PRO A 73 -7.38 1.86 -12.22
CA PRO A 73 -6.58 0.66 -12.44
C PRO A 73 -5.08 0.96 -12.47
N VAL A 74 -4.29 0.08 -11.85
CA VAL A 74 -2.83 0.08 -11.93
C VAL A 74 -2.41 -0.44 -13.31
N ARG A 75 -1.77 0.41 -14.09
CA ARG A 75 -1.35 0.07 -15.47
C ARG A 75 0.05 -0.53 -15.54
N MET A 76 0.89 -0.27 -14.55
CA MET A 76 2.29 -0.67 -14.55
C MET A 76 2.76 -0.91 -13.13
N ILE A 77 3.56 -1.97 -12.95
CA ILE A 77 4.22 -2.30 -11.68
C ILE A 77 5.70 -2.46 -11.99
N SER A 78 6.54 -1.65 -11.34
CA SER A 78 7.99 -1.84 -11.33
C SER A 78 8.38 -2.65 -10.11
N ASN A 79 9.13 -3.72 -10.30
CA ASN A 79 9.53 -4.67 -9.25
C ASN A 79 11.05 -4.82 -9.12
N GLY A 80 11.82 -3.91 -9.70
CA GLY A 80 13.29 -3.93 -9.68
C GLY A 80 13.90 -3.18 -10.85
N PHE A 81 15.23 -3.13 -10.87
CA PHE A 81 16.01 -2.61 -11.98
C PHE A 81 16.20 -3.69 -13.08
#